data_AF-A0A817KBA1-F1
#
_entry.id   AF-A0A817KBA1-F1
#
_cell.length_a   1.000
_cell.length_b   1.000
_cell.length_c   1.000
_cell.angle_alpha   90.00
_cell.angle_beta   90.00
_cell.angle_gamma   90.00
#
_symmetry.space_group_name_H-M   'P 1'
#
loop_
_entity.id
_entity.type
_entity.pdbx_description
1 polymer ?
#
loop_
_entity_poly.entity_id
_entity_poly.type
_entity_poly.pdbx_seq_one_letter_code
_entity_poly.pdbx_strand_id
1 'polypeptide(L)'
;MVLPSLCAYTKASYKPIMRKPFIIANMNAKNFRSNFMSLLTDSFKRLKMYVPIGHLRDIYKEHYRHFQLAQHPGIIHIPYQVSIMSLFEQYRMNIPLFFPSLDLLTEWHYTYRVVNERTWDGIS
;
A
#
# COMPACT_ATOMS: atom_id res chain seq x y z
N MET A 1 12.42 -29.02 14.50
CA MET A 1 11.94 -28.14 13.40
C MET A 1 11.86 -26.73 13.96
N VAL A 2 12.73 -25.82 13.54
CA VAL A 2 12.78 -24.45 14.08
C VAL A 2 11.80 -23.60 13.26
N LEU A 3 10.79 -23.01 13.91
CA LEU A 3 9.92 -22.03 13.27
C LEU A 3 10.79 -20.90 12.69
N PRO A 4 10.72 -20.59 11.38
CA PRO A 4 11.49 -19.50 10.81
C PRO A 4 11.10 -18.19 11.53
N SER A 5 12.09 -17.37 11.88
CA SER A 5 11.84 -16.11 12.56
C SER A 5 10.96 -15.22 11.70
N LEU A 6 9.76 -14.90 12.15
CA LEU A 6 8.83 -13.95 11.53
C LEU A 6 9.41 -12.53 11.40
N CYS A 7 10.56 -12.26 12.01
CA CYS A 7 11.20 -10.94 12.05
C CYS A 7 12.20 -10.68 10.90
N ALA A 8 12.07 -11.36 9.75
CA ALA A 8 13.00 -11.20 8.63
C ALA A 8 13.07 -9.75 8.09
N TYR A 9 12.05 -8.93 8.32
CA TYR A 9 12.03 -7.50 8.03
C TYR A 9 13.08 -6.69 8.81
N THR A 10 13.51 -7.14 10.00
CA THR A 10 14.51 -6.43 10.81
C THR A 10 15.90 -6.41 10.19
N LYS A 11 16.18 -7.36 9.29
CA LYS A 11 17.45 -7.47 8.56
C LYS A 11 17.43 -6.71 7.23
N ALA A 12 16.25 -6.31 6.76
CA ALA A 12 16.09 -5.53 5.54
C ALA A 12 16.32 -4.05 5.86
N SER A 13 17.04 -3.37 4.98
CA SER A 13 17.28 -1.93 5.06
C SER A 13 16.91 -1.29 3.73
N TYR A 14 16.32 -0.09 3.80
CA TYR A 14 15.87 0.66 2.64
C TYR A 14 17.04 0.96 1.69
N LYS A 15 16.97 0.40 0.48
CA LYS A 15 17.96 0.55 -0.59
C LYS A 15 17.23 0.62 -1.93
N PRO A 16 16.59 1.76 -2.25
CA PRO A 16 15.70 1.88 -3.39
C PRO A 16 16.45 1.76 -4.72
N ILE A 17 15.84 1.04 -5.65
CA ILE A 17 16.26 0.99 -7.05
C ILE A 17 15.30 1.91 -7.81
N MET A 18 15.79 3.05 -8.28
CA MET A 18 14.95 4.12 -8.86
C MET A 18 14.12 3.70 -10.09
N ARG A 19 14.51 2.62 -10.77
CA ARG A 19 13.75 2.07 -11.91
C ARG A 19 12.56 1.20 -11.50
N LYS A 20 12.43 0.84 -10.21
CA LYS A 20 11.30 0.05 -9.72
C LYS A 20 10.06 0.92 -9.55
N PRO A 21 8.86 0.36 -9.77
CA PRO A 21 7.62 1.10 -9.57
C PRO A 21 7.37 1.39 -8.08
N PHE A 22 6.60 2.43 -7.78
CA PHE A 22 5.93 2.53 -6.48
C PHE A 22 4.93 1.39 -6.33
N ILE A 23 4.82 0.86 -5.12
CA ILE A 23 3.89 -0.23 -4.83
C ILE A 23 2.59 0.37 -4.31
N ILE A 24 1.45 -0.08 -4.83
CA ILE A 24 0.16 0.09 -4.15
C ILE A 24 -0.06 -1.13 -3.25
N ALA A 25 -0.24 -0.87 -1.95
CA ALA A 25 -0.58 -1.89 -0.95
C ALA A 25 -1.93 -2.53 -1.26
N ASN A 26 -2.27 -3.58 -0.52
CA ASN A 26 -3.53 -4.27 -0.75
C ASN A 26 -4.72 -3.36 -0.43
N MET A 27 -5.78 -3.44 -1.25
CA MET A 27 -7.02 -2.69 -1.09
C MET A 27 -8.19 -3.67 -1.12
N ASN A 28 -9.01 -3.66 -0.07
CA ASN A 28 -10.14 -4.60 0.03
C ASN A 28 -11.43 -4.12 -0.66
N ALA A 29 -11.47 -2.89 -1.18
CA ALA A 29 -12.61 -2.37 -1.94
C ALA A 29 -12.41 -2.56 -3.46
N LYS A 30 -12.95 -3.66 -4.01
CA LYS A 30 -12.87 -3.98 -5.46
C LYS A 30 -13.38 -2.85 -6.35
N ASN A 31 -14.50 -2.24 -5.97
CA ASN A 31 -15.13 -1.13 -6.72
C ASN A 31 -14.32 0.18 -6.64
N PHE A 32 -13.49 0.33 -5.61
CA PHE A 32 -12.65 1.51 -5.43
C PHE A 32 -11.36 1.43 -6.23
N ARG A 33 -10.81 0.22 -6.46
CA ARG A 33 -9.52 0.03 -7.14
C ARG A 33 -9.48 0.68 -8.53
N SER A 34 -10.49 0.46 -9.36
CA SER A 34 -10.55 1.05 -10.72
C SER A 34 -10.64 2.58 -10.66
N ASN A 35 -11.49 3.11 -9.78
CA ASN A 35 -11.66 4.55 -9.59
C ASN A 35 -10.38 5.21 -9.07
N PHE A 36 -9.72 4.60 -8.08
CA PHE A 36 -8.44 5.07 -7.56
C PHE A 36 -7.37 5.13 -8.66
N MET A 37 -7.26 4.07 -9.47
CA MET A 37 -6.30 4.07 -10.58
C MET A 37 -6.62 5.13 -11.64
N SER A 38 -7.90 5.39 -11.92
CA SER A 38 -8.31 6.48 -12.80
C SER A 38 -7.91 7.84 -12.22
N LEU A 39 -8.28 8.12 -10.96
CA LEU A 39 -7.97 9.38 -10.27
C LEU A 39 -6.46 9.64 -10.20
N LEU A 40 -5.68 8.60 -9.94
CA LEU A 40 -4.23 8.69 -9.86
C LEU A 40 -3.62 8.97 -11.24
N THR A 41 -4.07 8.26 -12.27
CA THR A 41 -3.64 8.47 -13.66
C THR A 41 -3.97 9.89 -14.14
N ASP A 42 -5.17 10.37 -13.83
CA ASP A 42 -5.60 11.72 -14.21
C ASP A 42 -4.80 12.80 -13.46
N SER A 43 -4.45 12.54 -12.20
CA SER A 43 -3.56 13.43 -11.43
C SER A 43 -2.17 13.52 -12.05
N PHE A 44 -1.61 12.39 -12.49
CA PHE A 44 -0.33 12.36 -13.19
C PHE A 44 -0.36 13.08 -14.54
N LYS A 45 -1.44 12.89 -15.31
CA LYS A 45 -1.65 13.65 -16.56
C LYS A 45 -1.69 15.16 -16.30
N ARG A 46 -2.43 15.61 -15.29
CA ARG A 46 -2.52 17.03 -14.92
C ARG A 46 -1.16 17.61 -14.51
N LEU A 47 -0.37 16.83 -13.77
CA LEU A 47 0.96 17.23 -13.33
C LEU A 47 2.05 17.05 -14.41
N LYS A 48 1.71 16.52 -15.59
CA LYS A 48 2.65 16.16 -16.67
C LYS A 48 3.80 15.27 -16.17
N MET A 49 3.50 14.37 -15.24
CA MET A 49 4.47 13.48 -14.61
C MET A 49 4.11 12.04 -14.93
N TYR A 50 5.14 11.20 -15.12
CA TYR A 50 4.96 9.76 -15.20
C TYR A 50 5.65 9.09 -14.01
N VAL A 51 4.88 8.35 -13.22
CA VAL A 51 5.39 7.55 -12.11
C VAL A 51 5.01 6.11 -12.39
N PRO A 52 5.97 5.17 -12.50
CA PRO A 52 5.66 3.76 -12.64
C PRO A 52 5.04 3.26 -11.33
N ILE A 53 3.87 2.63 -11.42
CA ILE A 53 3.14 2.10 -10.27
C ILE A 53 2.68 0.69 -10.57
N GLY A 54 2.77 -0.20 -9.58
CA GLY A 54 2.20 -1.53 -9.66
C GLY A 54 1.58 -1.95 -8.33
N HIS A 55 0.56 -2.81 -8.39
CA HIS A 55 0.01 -3.39 -7.18
C HIS A 55 0.93 -4.46 -6.63
N LEU A 56 1.01 -4.55 -5.31
CA LEU A 56 1.84 -5.53 -4.61
C LEU A 56 1.60 -6.96 -5.12
N ARG A 57 0.33 -7.35 -5.29
CA ARG A 57 -0.09 -8.69 -5.76
C ARG A 57 0.24 -8.95 -7.23
N ASP A 58 0.29 -7.90 -8.04
CA ASP A 58 0.59 -8.03 -9.47
C ASP A 58 2.10 -8.13 -9.70
N ILE A 59 2.89 -7.40 -8.89
CA ILE A 59 4.36 -7.46 -8.90
C ILE A 59 4.85 -8.79 -8.30
N TYR A 60 4.23 -9.24 -7.21
CA TYR A 60 4.58 -10.47 -6.51
C TYR A 60 3.37 -11.40 -6.43
N LYS A 61 3.28 -12.33 -7.38
CA LYS A 61 2.12 -13.24 -7.53
C LYS A 61 1.90 -14.20 -6.36
N GLU A 62 2.97 -14.61 -5.68
CA GLU A 62 2.91 -15.62 -4.62
C GLU A 62 3.51 -15.10 -3.32
N HIS A 63 4.84 -14.98 -3.29
CA HIS A 63 5.58 -14.58 -2.11
C HIS A 63 6.63 -13.54 -2.49
N TYR A 64 6.80 -12.55 -1.61
CA TYR A 64 7.89 -11.60 -1.68
C TYR A 64 8.73 -11.72 -0.42
N ARG A 65 10.00 -11.33 -0.53
CA ARG A 65 10.89 -11.17 0.63
C ARG A 65 10.92 -9.69 1.01
N HIS A 66 11.05 -9.41 2.31
CA HIS A 66 11.09 -8.05 2.85
C HIS A 66 12.16 -7.16 2.18
N PHE A 67 13.34 -7.70 1.85
CA PHE A 67 14.38 -6.94 1.14
C PHE A 67 13.92 -6.47 -0.25
N GLN A 68 13.06 -7.24 -0.93
CA GLN A 68 12.59 -6.88 -2.26
C GLN A 68 11.65 -5.68 -2.19
N LEU A 69 10.82 -5.60 -1.14
CA LEU A 69 10.00 -4.42 -0.85
C LEU A 69 10.87 -3.18 -0.59
N ALA A 70 11.94 -3.35 0.20
CA ALA A 70 12.86 -2.26 0.55
C ALA A 70 13.66 -1.70 -0.65
N GLN A 71 13.54 -2.32 -1.83
CA GLN A 71 14.10 -1.82 -3.08
C GLN A 71 13.13 -0.97 -3.90
N HIS A 72 11.86 -0.90 -3.53
CA HIS A 72 10.90 -0.01 -4.21
C HIS A 72 11.03 1.42 -3.66
N PRO A 73 10.80 2.47 -4.47
CA PRO A 73 10.91 3.86 -4.02
C PRO A 73 9.92 4.24 -2.91
N GLY A 74 8.81 3.51 -2.78
CA GLY A 74 7.84 3.72 -1.73
C GLY A 74 6.59 2.87 -1.91
N ILE A 75 5.75 2.88 -0.88
CA ILE A 75 4.50 2.13 -0.82
C ILE A 75 3.35 3.09 -0.53
N ILE A 76 2.33 3.06 -1.39
CA ILE A 76 1.08 3.79 -1.23
C ILE A 76 0.10 2.88 -0.50
N HIS A 77 -0.34 3.31 0.67
CA HIS A 77 -1.32 2.64 1.50
C HIS A 77 -2.67 3.33 1.40
N ILE A 78 -3.70 2.53 1.17
CA ILE A 78 -5.09 2.95 1.33
C ILE A 78 -5.64 2.15 2.50
N PRO A 79 -5.86 2.78 3.66
CA PRO A 79 -6.30 2.07 4.85
C PRO A 79 -7.63 1.37 4.59
N TYR A 80 -7.67 0.05 4.76
CA TYR A 80 -8.91 -0.74 4.78
C TYR A 80 -9.22 -1.30 6.18
N GLN A 81 -8.20 -1.36 7.04
CA GLN A 81 -8.22 -1.78 8.44
C GLN A 81 -7.49 -0.77 9.32
N VAL A 82 -7.76 -0.80 10.64
CA VAL A 82 -7.15 0.08 11.65
C VAL A 82 -5.66 -0.23 11.87
N SER A 83 -5.26 -1.50 11.76
CA SER A 83 -3.87 -1.92 11.94
C SER A 83 -3.56 -3.13 11.06
N ILE A 84 -2.53 -3.02 10.22
CA ILE A 84 -2.09 -4.10 9.35
C ILE A 84 -0.64 -4.41 9.72
N MET A 85 -0.31 -5.65 10.05
CA MET A 85 1.05 -6.05 10.47
C MET A 85 2.12 -5.60 9.47
N SER A 86 1.84 -5.74 8.17
CA SER A 86 2.76 -5.35 7.09
C SER A 86 3.11 -3.86 7.09
N LEU A 87 2.24 -2.99 7.62
CA LEU A 87 2.50 -1.57 7.79
C LEU A 87 3.70 -1.33 8.72
N PHE A 88 3.69 -1.98 9.88
CA PHE A 88 4.75 -1.86 10.88
C PHE A 88 6.08 -2.44 10.37
N GLU A 89 6.02 -3.57 9.66
CA GLU A 89 7.20 -4.17 9.03
C GLU A 89 7.83 -3.21 8.02
N GLN A 90 7.01 -2.58 7.16
CA GLN A 90 7.48 -1.64 6.14
C GLN A 90 8.02 -0.35 6.74
N TYR A 91 7.36 0.16 7.78
CA TYR A 91 7.86 1.28 8.57
C TYR A 91 9.22 0.96 9.20
N ARG A 92 9.36 -0.23 9.80
CA ARG A 92 10.62 -0.67 10.42
C ARG A 92 11.77 -0.81 9.42
N MET A 93 11.45 -1.15 8.18
CA MET A 93 12.40 -1.21 7.06
C MET A 93 12.83 0.17 6.53
N ASN A 94 12.28 1.26 7.07
CA ASN A 94 12.47 2.65 6.62
C ASN A 94 12.02 2.89 5.17
N ILE A 95 10.99 2.18 4.70
CA ILE A 95 10.42 2.41 3.37
C ILE A 95 9.51 3.65 3.43
N PRO A 96 9.59 4.60 2.48
CA PRO A 96 8.64 5.69 2.39
C PRO A 96 7.20 5.18 2.22
N LEU A 97 6.31 5.59 3.12
CA LEU A 97 4.91 5.21 3.13
C LEU A 97 4.04 6.45 2.83
N PHE A 98 3.14 6.32 1.87
CA PHE A 98 2.21 7.38 1.47
C PHE A 98 0.79 6.98 1.83
N PHE A 99 0.04 7.90 2.42
CA PHE A 99 -1.34 7.70 2.84
C PHE A 99 -2.21 8.84 2.30
N PRO A 100 -3.51 8.59 2.02
CA PRO A 100 -4.45 9.67 1.79
C PRO A 100 -4.57 10.55 3.05
N SER A 101 -4.90 11.82 2.85
CA SER A 101 -5.30 12.67 3.97
C SER A 101 -6.59 12.15 4.62
N LEU A 102 -6.83 12.53 5.87
CA LEU A 102 -8.04 12.13 6.59
C LEU A 102 -9.32 12.55 5.85
N ASP A 103 -9.34 13.76 5.30
CA ASP A 103 -10.49 14.29 4.57
C ASP A 103 -10.77 13.47 3.31
N LEU A 104 -9.73 13.20 2.51
CA LEU A 104 -9.84 12.40 1.29
C LEU A 104 -10.28 10.97 1.59
N LEU A 105 -9.74 10.37 2.66
CA LEU A 105 -10.13 9.04 3.08
C LEU A 105 -11.59 9.00 3.57
N THR A 106 -12.06 10.06 4.23
CA THR A 106 -13.45 10.17 4.71
C THR A 106 -14.42 10.30 3.53
N GLU A 107 -14.08 11.13 2.53
CA GLU A 107 -14.84 11.26 1.29
C GLU A 107 -14.95 9.92 0.54
N TRP A 108 -13.82 9.23 0.39
CA TRP A 108 -13.78 7.91 -0.24
C TRP A 108 -14.53 6.86 0.57
N HIS A 109 -14.47 6.92 1.90
CA HIS A 109 -15.22 6.01 2.75
C HIS A 109 -16.73 6.22 2.63
N TYR A 110 -17.20 7.47 2.60
CA TYR A 110 -18.63 7.75 2.42
C TYR A 110 -19.14 7.23 1.07
N THR A 111 -18.37 7.42 0.01
CA THR A 111 -18.78 7.06 -1.36
C THR A 111 -18.60 5.57 -1.67
N TYR A 112 -17.46 4.99 -1.29
CA TYR A 112 -17.04 3.66 -1.73
C TYR A 112 -16.87 2.66 -0.58
N ARG A 113 -17.13 3.08 0.66
CA ARG A 113 -16.96 2.27 1.86
C ARG A 113 -15.57 1.62 1.91
N VAL A 114 -14.51 2.43 1.74
CA VAL A 114 -13.12 1.92 1.61
C VAL A 114 -12.61 1.27 2.90
N VAL A 115 -12.99 1.80 4.06
CA VAL A 115 -12.56 1.31 5.38
C VAL A 115 -13.66 0.47 6.05
N ASN A 116 -13.99 -0.68 5.46
CA ASN A 116 -15.07 -1.56 5.94
C ASN A 116 -14.73 -2.39 7.16
N GLU A 117 -13.44 -2.54 7.49
CA GLU A 117 -12.99 -3.46 8.54
C GLU A 117 -12.64 -2.68 9.82
N ARG A 118 -13.43 -1.64 10.12
CA ARG A 118 -13.40 -0.87 11.36
C ARG A 118 -14.30 -1.56 12.39
N THR A 119 -13.82 -2.64 13.01
CA THR A 119 -14.46 -3.32 14.16
C THR A 119 -15.86 -3.92 13.90
N TRP A 120 -16.28 -4.84 14.77
CA TRP A 120 -17.37 -5.81 14.58
C TRP A 120 -18.80 -5.27 14.49
N ASP A 121 -19.04 -3.96 14.47
CA ASP A 121 -20.38 -3.43 14.21
C ASP A 121 -20.28 -2.26 13.24
N GLY A 122 -20.79 -2.50 12.04
CA GLY A 122 -21.01 -1.47 11.05
C GLY A 122 -21.97 -0.45 11.63
N ILE A 123 -21.46 0.73 11.96
CA ILE A 123 -22.32 1.89 12.14
C ILE A 123 -22.66 2.36 10.73
N SER A 124 -23.87 1.97 10.35
CA SER A 124 -24.69 2.38 9.21
C SER A 124 -24.77 3.88 9.01
#